data_AF-A0A7J6S8T6-F1
#
_entry.id   AF-A0A7J6S8T6-F1
#
_cell.length_a   1.000
_cell.length_b   1.000
_cell.length_c   1.000
_cell.angle_alpha   90.00
_cell.angle_beta   90.00
_cell.angle_gamma   90.00
#
_symmetry.space_group_name_H-M   'P 1'
#
loop_
_entity.id
_entity.type
_entity.pdbx_description
1 polymer ?
#
loop_
_entity_poly.entity_id
_entity_poly.type
_entity_poly.pdbx_seq_one_letter_code
_entity_poly.pdbx_strand_id
1 'polypeptide(L)'
;NDPIAKAYGISRLADYLRVSNKLLILWSPDYLERLWCVYELAVFLRFHKKEEYCHTSLDRAVETGSRLHCMWYLCGDLLSYAMIASVLVDRWALSCSEEWRKFRSEVKRFSVRRAKCSSSEDYHTLTQLITDMYGSEESFAAVVRGIWLGGGEDNNHSTCLLSRTSLR
;
A
#
# COMPACT_ATOMS: atom_id res chain seq x y z
N ASN A 1 16.33 -4.32 26.64
CA ASN A 1 16.19 -3.45 25.46
C ASN A 1 17.46 -2.66 25.28
N ASP A 2 18.43 -3.20 24.55
CA ASP A 2 19.62 -2.46 24.15
C ASP A 2 19.27 -1.57 22.94
N PRO A 3 19.32 -0.24 23.06
CA PRO A 3 18.98 0.67 21.96
C PRO A 3 19.90 0.48 20.74
N ILE A 4 21.15 0.06 20.95
CA ILE A 4 22.13 -0.15 19.87
C ILE A 4 21.72 -1.35 19.02
N ALA A 5 21.41 -2.49 19.65
CA ALA A 5 20.92 -3.67 18.95
C ALA A 5 19.62 -3.39 18.18
N LYS A 6 18.74 -2.56 18.73
CA LYS A 6 17.49 -2.16 18.05
C LYS A 6 17.77 -1.34 16.79
N ALA A 7 18.56 -0.26 16.90
CA ALA A 7 18.92 0.57 15.75
C ALA A 7 19.64 -0.25 14.65
N TYR A 8 20.52 -1.17 15.06
CA TYR A 8 21.16 -2.11 14.14
C TYR A 8 20.14 -2.98 13.40
N GLY A 9 19.15 -3.53 14.10
CA GLY A 9 18.05 -4.29 13.49
C GLY A 9 17.26 -3.47 12.47
N ILE A 10 16.95 -2.21 12.80
CA ILE A 10 16.24 -1.28 11.90
C ILE A 10 17.05 -1.06 10.61
N SER A 11 18.35 -0.81 10.73
CA SER A 11 19.23 -0.58 9.57
C SER A 11 19.29 -1.78 8.61
N ARG A 12 19.12 -3.00 9.12
CA ARG A 12 19.13 -4.25 8.35
C ARG A 12 17.77 -4.64 7.76
N LEU A 13 16.70 -3.92 8.12
CA LEU A 13 15.36 -4.25 7.63
C LEU A 13 15.28 -4.18 6.11
N ALA A 14 15.92 -3.18 5.49
CA ALA A 14 15.93 -3.06 4.04
C ALA A 14 16.66 -4.23 3.36
N ASP A 15 17.76 -4.71 3.95
CA ASP A 15 18.47 -5.92 3.49
C ASP A 15 17.57 -7.15 3.55
N TYR A 16 16.80 -7.30 4.64
CA TYR A 16 15.87 -8.41 4.81
C TYR A 16 14.73 -8.37 3.79
N LEU A 17 14.13 -7.20 3.57
CA LEU A 17 13.05 -7.03 2.59
C LEU A 17 13.51 -7.26 1.15
N ARG A 18 14.76 -6.92 0.84
CA ARG A 18 15.38 -7.14 -0.48
C ARG A 18 15.44 -8.63 -0.85
N VAL A 19 15.69 -9.52 0.11
CA VAL A 19 15.77 -10.97 -0.13
C VAL A 19 14.44 -11.71 0.12
N SER A 20 13.44 -11.02 0.64
CA SER A 20 12.12 -11.60 0.93
C SER A 20 11.28 -11.72 -0.34
N ASN A 21 10.69 -12.88 -0.61
CA ASN A 21 9.86 -13.06 -1.82
C ASN A 21 8.40 -12.56 -1.66
N LYS A 22 7.94 -12.37 -0.42
CA LYS A 22 6.55 -12.02 -0.11
C LYS A 22 6.49 -11.08 1.09
N LEU A 23 5.59 -10.10 1.04
CA LEU A 23 5.27 -9.20 2.15
C LEU A 23 3.77 -9.28 2.44
N LEU A 24 3.39 -9.69 3.65
CA LEU A 24 2.00 -9.70 4.09
C LEU A 24 1.65 -8.33 4.67
N ILE A 25 0.70 -7.65 4.07
CA ILE A 25 0.21 -6.35 4.52
C ILE A 25 -1.14 -6.56 5.21
N LEU A 26 -1.18 -6.36 6.52
CA LEU A 26 -2.43 -6.31 7.26
C LEU A 26 -3.01 -4.89 7.15
N TRP A 27 -3.93 -4.73 6.19
CA TRP A 27 -4.54 -3.43 5.95
C TRP A 27 -5.36 -2.97 7.16
N SER A 28 -5.24 -1.68 7.47
CA SER A 28 -5.97 -0.99 8.54
C SER A 28 -6.04 0.50 8.16
N PRO A 29 -7.09 1.23 8.57
CA PRO A 29 -7.17 2.68 8.33
C PRO A 29 -5.92 3.44 8.80
N ASP A 30 -5.33 3.04 9.93
CA ASP A 30 -4.14 3.69 10.50
C ASP A 30 -2.82 3.18 9.89
N TYR A 31 -2.86 2.40 8.81
CA TYR A 31 -1.65 1.87 8.17
C TYR A 31 -0.73 2.97 7.67
N LEU A 32 -1.30 3.99 7.02
CA LEU A 32 -0.54 5.13 6.47
C LEU A 32 -0.05 6.09 7.55
N GLU A 33 -0.60 6.01 8.76
CA GLU A 33 -0.11 6.79 9.88
C GLU A 33 1.19 6.20 10.44
N ARG A 34 1.46 4.91 10.29
CA ARG A 34 2.65 4.27 10.87
C ARG A 34 3.82 4.34 9.90
N LEU A 35 4.83 5.16 10.23
CA LEU A 35 5.99 5.36 9.36
C LEU A 35 6.70 4.05 9.01
N TRP A 36 6.81 3.16 9.99
CA TRP A 36 7.41 1.83 9.85
C TRP A 36 6.74 1.00 8.75
N CYS A 37 5.41 0.88 8.79
CA CYS A 37 4.64 0.06 7.85
C CYS A 37 4.72 0.61 6.42
N VAL A 38 4.73 1.93 6.27
CA VAL A 38 4.86 2.57 4.96
C VAL A 38 6.28 2.42 4.41
N TYR A 39 7.29 2.52 5.26
CA TYR A 39 8.68 2.28 4.91
C TYR A 39 8.90 0.85 4.41
N GLU A 40 8.46 -0.17 5.16
CA GLU A 40 8.59 -1.58 4.78
C GLU A 40 8.01 -1.84 3.38
N LEU A 41 6.81 -1.33 3.15
CA LEU A 41 6.13 -1.48 1.87
C LEU A 41 6.88 -0.80 0.73
N ALA A 42 7.28 0.46 0.91
CA ALA A 42 7.98 1.22 -0.11
C ALA A 42 9.34 0.61 -0.47
N VAL A 43 10.04 0.06 0.51
CA VAL A 43 11.33 -0.63 0.32
C VAL A 43 11.13 -1.95 -0.42
N PHE A 44 10.14 -2.74 -0.01
CA PHE A 44 9.81 -3.99 -0.68
C PHE A 44 9.44 -3.74 -2.16
N LEU A 45 8.57 -2.76 -2.43
CA LEU A 45 8.20 -2.35 -3.79
C LEU A 45 9.34 -1.79 -4.63
N ARG A 46 10.38 -1.22 -4.00
CA ARG A 46 11.56 -0.76 -4.70
C ARG A 46 12.42 -1.92 -5.21
N PHE A 47 12.52 -3.01 -4.45
CA PHE A 47 13.37 -4.13 -4.80
C PHE A 47 12.67 -5.18 -5.67
N HIS A 48 11.36 -5.35 -5.54
CA HIS A 48 10.61 -6.34 -6.32
C HIS A 48 9.77 -5.68 -7.41
N LYS A 49 9.77 -6.26 -8.61
CA LYS A 49 9.04 -5.73 -9.76
C LYS A 49 7.53 -5.77 -9.54
N LYS A 50 6.81 -4.79 -10.08
CA LYS A 50 5.35 -4.61 -9.97
C LYS A 50 4.53 -5.84 -10.40
N GLU A 51 5.11 -6.77 -11.16
CA GLU A 51 4.45 -7.95 -11.73
C GLU A 51 4.09 -9.05 -10.71
N GLU A 52 4.73 -9.09 -9.52
CA GLU A 52 4.44 -10.12 -8.50
C GLU A 52 3.42 -9.67 -7.45
N TYR A 53 2.89 -8.45 -7.57
CA TYR A 53 1.94 -7.90 -6.62
C TYR A 53 0.51 -8.15 -7.09
N CYS A 54 -0.11 -9.20 -6.55
CA CYS A 54 -1.56 -9.32 -6.63
C CYS A 54 -2.18 -8.30 -5.66
N HIS A 55 -2.25 -7.04 -6.07
CA HIS A 55 -3.29 -6.16 -5.55
C HIS A 55 -4.60 -6.73 -6.11
N THR A 56 -5.24 -7.64 -5.39
CA THR A 56 -6.64 -7.96 -5.66
C THR A 56 -7.38 -6.68 -5.32
N SER A 57 -7.45 -5.72 -6.25
CA SER A 57 -8.25 -4.53 -6.06
C SER A 57 -9.66 -5.02 -5.80
N LEU A 58 -10.24 -4.59 -4.67
CA LEU A 58 -11.64 -4.84 -4.39
C LEU A 58 -12.51 -4.39 -5.57
N ASP A 59 -12.04 -3.41 -6.35
CA ASP A 59 -12.63 -2.96 -7.61
C ASP A 59 -12.95 -4.14 -8.59
N ARG A 60 -12.06 -5.13 -8.76
CA ARG A 60 -12.35 -6.29 -9.62
C ARG A 60 -13.33 -7.27 -8.98
N ALA A 61 -13.31 -7.40 -7.66
CA ALA A 61 -14.28 -8.24 -6.94
C ALA A 61 -15.70 -7.65 -7.03
N VAL A 62 -15.82 -6.31 -6.94
CA VAL A 62 -17.08 -5.58 -7.11
C VAL A 62 -17.58 -5.69 -8.56
N GLU A 63 -16.71 -5.51 -9.56
CA GLU A 63 -17.12 -5.62 -10.98
C GLU A 63 -17.55 -7.05 -11.35
N THR A 64 -16.85 -8.06 -10.84
CA THR A 64 -17.22 -9.48 -11.04
C THR A 64 -18.54 -9.82 -10.34
N GLY A 65 -18.75 -9.29 -9.14
CA GLY A 65 -20.01 -9.43 -8.41
C GLY A 65 -21.19 -8.82 -9.16
N SER A 66 -21.03 -7.61 -9.71
CA SER A 66 -22.06 -6.93 -10.50
C SER A 66 -22.44 -7.68 -11.78
N ARG A 67 -21.46 -8.25 -12.50
CA ARG A 67 -21.72 -9.05 -13.71
C ARG A 67 -22.48 -10.34 -13.40
N LEU A 68 -22.11 -11.05 -12.33
CA LEU A 68 -22.81 -12.25 -11.89
C LEU A 68 -24.23 -11.92 -11.40
N HIS A 69 -24.41 -10.77 -10.77
CA HIS A 69 -25.70 -10.24 -10.34
C HIS A 69 -26.67 -10.05 -11.52
N CYS A 70 -26.21 -9.41 -12.61
CA CYS A 70 -27.00 -9.24 -13.83
C CYS A 70 -27.30 -10.57 -14.54
N MET A 71 -26.35 -11.51 -14.52
CA MET A 71 -26.52 -12.82 -15.15
C MET A 71 -27.55 -13.69 -14.41
N TRP A 72 -27.68 -13.51 -13.09
CA TRP A 72 -28.64 -14.25 -12.27
C TRP A 72 -30.09 -13.77 -12.43
N TYR A 73 -30.31 -12.47 -12.67
CA TYR A 73 -31.65 -11.93 -12.99
C TYR A 73 -32.24 -12.48 -14.30
N LEU A 74 -31.41 -12.96 -15.22
CA LEU A 74 -31.87 -13.50 -16.50
C LEU A 74 -32.38 -14.96 -16.39
N CYS A 75 -32.20 -15.65 -15.26
CA CYS A 75 -32.43 -17.11 -15.19
C CYS A 75 -33.64 -17.58 -14.37
N GLY A 76 -34.38 -16.69 -13.68
CA GLY A 76 -35.72 -16.98 -13.14
C GLY A 76 -35.81 -17.87 -11.88
N ASP A 77 -36.74 -17.49 -11.00
CA ASP A 77 -37.25 -18.17 -9.78
C ASP A 77 -36.37 -18.29 -8.52
N LEU A 78 -36.03 -17.12 -7.95
CA LEU A 78 -35.79 -16.93 -6.50
C LEU A 78 -35.83 -15.43 -6.10
N LEU A 79 -36.89 -14.71 -6.55
CA LEU A 79 -36.97 -13.24 -6.56
C LEU A 79 -36.85 -12.55 -5.19
N SER A 80 -37.24 -13.19 -4.08
CA SER A 80 -37.22 -12.55 -2.76
C SER A 80 -35.83 -12.53 -2.10
N TYR A 81 -35.06 -13.63 -2.21
CA TYR A 81 -33.69 -13.70 -1.68
C TYR A 81 -32.71 -12.89 -2.54
N ALA A 82 -32.96 -12.83 -3.85
CA ALA A 82 -32.16 -12.03 -4.78
C ALA A 82 -32.22 -10.53 -4.47
N MET A 83 -33.38 -10.01 -4.07
CA MET A 83 -33.56 -8.60 -3.67
C MET A 83 -32.84 -8.26 -2.37
N ILE A 84 -32.84 -9.16 -1.38
CA ILE A 84 -32.11 -8.92 -0.13
C ILE A 84 -30.60 -8.99 -0.37
N ALA A 85 -30.15 -9.98 -1.16
CA ALA A 85 -28.74 -10.11 -1.53
C ALA A 85 -28.25 -8.89 -2.34
N SER A 86 -29.05 -8.36 -3.27
CA SER A 86 -28.69 -7.16 -4.04
C SER A 86 -28.45 -5.94 -3.14
N VAL A 87 -29.37 -5.69 -2.21
CA VAL A 87 -29.28 -4.56 -1.28
C VAL A 87 -28.06 -4.70 -0.37
N LEU A 88 -27.74 -5.92 0.08
CA LEU A 88 -26.56 -6.19 0.90
C LEU A 88 -25.25 -6.01 0.11
N VAL A 89 -25.19 -6.48 -1.14
CA VAL A 89 -24.04 -6.31 -2.03
C VAL A 89 -23.83 -4.84 -2.36
N ASP A 90 -24.88 -4.10 -2.72
CA ASP A 90 -24.81 -2.67 -2.99
C ASP A 90 -24.35 -1.89 -1.77
N ARG A 91 -24.90 -2.21 -0.59
CA ARG A 91 -24.49 -1.57 0.67
C ARG A 91 -23.04 -1.89 1.02
N TRP A 92 -22.59 -3.13 0.82
CA TRP A 92 -21.20 -3.51 1.01
C TRP A 92 -20.27 -2.78 0.01
N ALA A 93 -20.66 -2.71 -1.26
CA ALA A 93 -19.92 -1.99 -2.28
C ALA A 93 -19.83 -0.48 -1.98
N LEU A 94 -20.91 0.14 -1.51
CA LEU A 94 -20.93 1.53 -1.07
C LEU A 94 -20.04 1.76 0.16
N SER A 95 -20.10 0.88 1.15
CA SER A 95 -19.25 0.93 2.35
C SER A 95 -17.78 0.83 1.97
N CYS A 96 -17.44 -0.14 1.12
CA CYS A 96 -16.09 -0.31 0.60
C CYS A 96 -15.64 0.93 -0.20
N SER A 97 -16.51 1.47 -1.06
CA SER A 97 -16.20 2.66 -1.86
C SER A 97 -15.90 3.87 -0.98
N GLU A 98 -16.63 4.04 0.13
CA GLU A 98 -16.38 5.12 1.08
C GLU A 98 -15.05 4.95 1.82
N GLU A 99 -14.76 3.75 2.33
CA GLU A 99 -13.48 3.44 2.96
C GLU A 99 -12.30 3.66 2.00
N TRP A 100 -12.45 3.23 0.75
CA TRP A 100 -11.43 3.41 -0.27
C TRP A 100 -11.23 4.88 -0.65
N ARG A 101 -12.31 5.68 -0.65
CA ARG A 101 -12.22 7.12 -0.87
C ARG A 101 -11.49 7.83 0.28
N LYS A 102 -11.78 7.45 1.52
CA LYS A 102 -11.06 7.94 2.71
C LYS A 102 -9.58 7.58 2.62
N PHE A 103 -9.27 6.32 2.34
CA PHE A 103 -7.91 5.84 2.15
C PHE A 103 -7.16 6.63 1.06
N ARG A 104 -7.72 6.77 -0.15
CA ARG A 104 -7.09 7.56 -1.22
C ARG A 104 -6.85 9.02 -0.81
N SER A 105 -7.75 9.59 -0.02
CA SER A 105 -7.58 10.96 0.50
C SER A 105 -6.42 11.06 1.49
N GLU A 106 -6.22 10.03 2.32
CA GLU A 106 -5.11 9.94 3.26
C GLU A 106 -3.78 9.72 2.55
N VAL A 107 -3.74 8.82 1.56
CA VAL A 107 -2.59 8.62 0.68
C VAL A 107 -2.15 9.96 0.07
N LYS A 108 -3.08 10.72 -0.51
CA LYS A 108 -2.77 12.03 -1.11
C LYS A 108 -2.15 13.01 -0.12
N ARG A 109 -2.56 12.94 1.16
CA ARG A 109 -2.09 13.81 2.24
C ARG A 109 -0.92 13.23 3.02
N PHE A 110 -0.43 12.04 2.64
CA PHE A 110 0.67 11.38 3.32
C PHE A 110 1.93 12.24 3.27
N SER A 111 2.56 12.37 4.42
CA SER A 111 3.82 13.08 4.63
C SER A 111 4.55 12.39 5.77
N VAL A 112 5.87 12.20 5.61
CA VAL A 112 6.74 11.56 6.61
C VAL A 112 6.62 12.25 7.97
N ARG A 113 6.60 13.59 7.97
CA ARG A 113 6.49 14.43 9.18
C ARG A 113 5.23 14.20 10.01
N ARG A 114 4.15 13.74 9.37
CA ARG A 114 2.86 13.51 10.03
C ARG A 114 2.68 12.05 10.45
N ALA A 115 3.59 11.16 10.06
CA ALA A 115 3.52 9.76 10.41
C ALA A 115 3.89 9.56 11.89
N LYS A 116 3.09 8.77 12.58
CA LYS A 116 3.31 8.29 13.94
C LYS A 116 4.45 7.27 13.94
N CYS A 117 5.28 7.37 14.98
CA CYS A 117 6.26 6.36 15.33
C CYS A 117 6.19 6.11 16.84
N SER A 118 6.42 4.86 17.26
CA SER A 118 6.30 4.48 18.68
C SER A 118 7.40 5.11 19.56
N SER A 119 8.55 5.43 18.96
CA SER A 119 9.67 6.10 19.60
C SER A 119 10.20 7.21 18.69
N SER A 120 10.64 8.32 19.29
CA SER A 120 11.33 9.40 18.58
C SER A 120 12.68 8.95 18.02
N GLU A 121 13.38 8.04 18.70
CA GLU A 121 14.66 7.48 18.23
C GLU A 121 14.47 6.66 16.94
N ASP A 122 13.42 5.84 16.90
CA ASP A 122 13.06 5.07 15.70
C ASP A 122 12.66 6.00 14.57
N TYR A 123 11.95 7.09 14.87
CA TYR A 123 11.59 8.11 13.89
C TYR A 123 12.83 8.70 13.22
N HIS A 124 13.82 9.15 14.00
CA HIS A 124 15.07 9.69 13.45
C HIS A 124 15.86 8.67 12.62
N THR A 125 15.91 7.42 13.08
CA THR A 125 16.59 6.34 12.35
C THR A 125 15.91 6.08 11.01
N LEU A 126 14.58 6.01 11.00
CA LEU A 126 13.80 5.80 9.78
C LEU A 126 13.90 6.99 8.82
N THR A 127 13.82 8.23 9.28
CA THR A 127 13.93 9.40 8.40
C THR A 127 15.33 9.52 7.79
N GLN A 128 16.37 9.14 8.55
CA GLN A 128 17.72 9.03 8.00
C GLN A 128 17.80 7.96 6.92
N LEU A 129 17.31 6.74 7.17
CA LEU A 129 17.27 5.68 6.16
C LEU A 129 16.44 6.06 4.92
N ILE A 130 15.33 6.77 5.12
CA ILE A 130 14.50 7.29 4.03
C ILE A 130 15.30 8.29 3.20
N THR A 131 15.98 9.23 3.85
CA THR A 131 16.81 10.24 3.20
C THR A 131 17.97 9.59 2.45
N ASP A 132 18.63 8.59 3.05
CA ASP A 132 19.74 7.86 2.45
C ASP A 132 19.31 7.09 1.19
N MET A 133 18.14 6.45 1.22
CA MET A 133 17.66 5.64 0.08
C MET A 133 16.91 6.43 -0.99
N TYR A 134 16.11 7.42 -0.61
CA TYR A 134 15.21 8.15 -1.50
C TYR A 134 15.64 9.60 -1.75
N GLY A 135 16.70 10.07 -1.09
CA GLY A 135 17.26 11.42 -1.22
C GLY A 135 16.56 12.47 -0.34
N SER A 136 15.25 12.36 -0.15
CA SER A 136 14.48 13.25 0.73
C SER A 136 13.18 12.61 1.23
N GLU A 137 12.63 13.15 2.32
CA GLU A 137 11.32 12.75 2.83
C GLU A 137 10.20 13.01 1.81
N GLU A 138 10.30 14.11 1.06
CA GLU A 138 9.33 14.49 0.02
C GLU A 138 9.37 13.54 -1.18
N SER A 139 10.57 13.15 -1.62
CA SER A 139 10.75 12.15 -2.68
C SER A 139 10.15 10.80 -2.29
N PHE A 140 10.39 10.37 -1.04
CA PHE A 140 9.76 9.17 -0.50
C PHE A 140 8.24 9.28 -0.47
N ALA A 141 7.69 10.39 0.04
CA ALA A 141 6.24 10.59 0.06
C ALA A 141 5.62 10.60 -1.35
N ALA A 142 6.35 11.12 -2.36
CA ALA A 142 5.92 11.06 -3.75
C ALA A 142 5.88 9.62 -4.28
N VAL A 143 6.87 8.79 -3.95
CA VAL A 143 6.89 7.35 -4.29
C VAL A 143 5.70 6.64 -3.64
N VAL A 144 5.46 6.85 -2.35
CA VAL A 144 4.31 6.26 -1.62
C VAL A 144 2.98 6.67 -2.27
N ARG A 145 2.82 7.94 -2.61
CA ARG A 145 1.63 8.43 -3.34
C ARG A 145 1.49 7.75 -4.70
N GLY A 146 2.58 7.60 -5.44
CA GLY A 146 2.60 6.94 -6.75
C GLY A 146 2.22 5.45 -6.68
N ILE A 147 2.67 4.74 -5.64
CA ILE A 147 2.35 3.32 -5.41
C ILE A 147 0.83 3.10 -5.32
N TRP A 148 0.15 3.94 -4.54
CA TRP A 148 -1.25 3.73 -4.20
C TRP A 148 -2.25 4.46 -5.11
N LEU A 149 -1.83 5.55 -5.76
CA LEU A 149 -2.69 6.32 -6.68
C LEU A 149 -2.46 5.93 -8.15
N GLY A 150 -1.34 5.26 -8.48
CA GLY A 150 -0.85 5.00 -9.83
C GLY A 150 -1.37 3.71 -10.48
N GLY A 151 -2.70 3.57 -10.56
CA GLY A 151 -3.35 2.60 -11.43
C GLY A 151 -3.62 3.19 -12.82
N GLY A 152 -2.67 3.03 -13.74
CA GLY A 152 -2.88 3.14 -15.20
C GLY A 152 -2.42 4.43 -15.87
N GLU A 153 -1.18 4.46 -16.36
CA GLU A 153 -0.80 4.77 -17.75
C GLU A 153 0.73 4.90 -17.85
N ASP A 154 1.26 4.31 -18.91
CA ASP A 154 2.67 4.08 -19.15
C ASP A 154 3.48 5.35 -19.49
N ASN A 155 4.80 5.21 -19.34
CA ASN A 155 5.90 5.91 -20.02
C ASN A 155 6.59 7.09 -19.32
N ASN A 156 7.92 6.95 -19.35
CA ASN A 156 9.00 7.85 -18.93
C ASN A 156 9.30 7.79 -17.42
N HIS A 157 10.27 6.97 -17.02
CA HIS A 157 11.66 7.42 -16.85
C HIS A 157 11.76 8.82 -16.23
N SER A 158 12.49 8.88 -15.12
CA SER A 158 13.00 10.08 -14.44
C SER A 158 12.19 10.54 -13.23
N THR A 159 12.32 9.81 -12.12
CA THR A 159 12.81 10.45 -10.88
C THR A 159 13.20 9.38 -9.86
N CYS A 160 14.51 9.30 -9.59
CA CYS A 160 15.11 8.61 -8.44
C CYS A 160 15.04 7.07 -8.36
N LEU A 161 15.38 6.38 -9.46
CA LEU A 161 16.18 5.15 -9.35
C LEU A 161 17.66 5.53 -9.47
N LEU A 162 18.15 6.36 -8.55
CA LEU A 162 19.57 6.69 -8.48
C LEU A 162 20.34 5.45 -8.03
N SER A 163 21.27 5.07 -8.90
CA SER A 163 22.37 4.13 -8.74
C SER A 163 22.03 2.78 -8.10
N ARG A 164 21.89 1.77 -8.96
CA ARG A 164 22.63 0.52 -8.75
C ARG A 164 24.11 0.88 -8.58
N THR A 165 24.56 1.13 -7.34
CA THR A 165 25.96 0.86 -7.00
C THR A 165 26.08 -0.65 -6.92
N SER A 166 26.59 -1.20 -8.03
CA SER A 166 27.43 -2.39 -8.01
C SER A 166 28.32 -2.34 -6.78
N LEU A 167 28.10 -3.26 -5.84
CA LEU A 167 29.14 -3.85 -5.01
C LEU A 167 28.65 -5.24 -4.61
N ARG A 168 29.55 -6.18 -4.87
CA ARG A 168 29.45 -7.64 -4.89
C ARG A 168 28.72 -8.26 -3.72
#